data_AF-A0A9X1VRB5-F1
#
_entry.id   AF-A0A9X1VRB5-F1
#
_cell.length_a   1.000
_cell.length_b   1.000
_cell.length_c   1.000
_cell.angle_alpha   90.00
_cell.angle_beta   90.00
_cell.angle_gamma   90.00
#
_symmetry.space_group_name_H-M   'P 1'
#
loop_
_entity.id
_entity.type
_entity.pdbx_description
1 polymer ?
#
loop_
_entity_poly.entity_id
_entity_poly.type
_entity_poly.pdbx_seq_one_letter_code
_entity_poly.pdbx_strand_id
1 'polypeptide(L)'
;MDLNTKQQIAKATQKYIDTHSLTYSDVNRLAGVPKEYLVSILKGVFTYNAGKDKVGEIPEKYFSLLATMADYSNKKKYWHIRQTTQMLQTLEILQDARDNSVTRVIIGETGCGKSHTLNLFKKKHPAEVFTIVVGSEDTLNDLLYKVCTALKVPVKGSRSSKIREISRSLEALRLNGRKPILVFDECEYMKPAALCSIKEFYDYLDKKCSITLIGTEQLKQNIERLRNRDAKGIPQLYRRIKFGFRHLRPINRKFTDFLQEIKDKKLKVWLQQNCANYGELHDVLVPCIKESERLEHPLDLPFVLMVLGLHNEDAA
;
A
#
# COMPACT_ATOMS: atom_id res chain seq x y z
N MET A 1 -17.54 -7.07 -20.50
CA MET A 1 -18.00 -7.46 -19.15
C MET A 1 -19.52 -7.68 -19.17
N ASP A 2 -19.99 -8.84 -18.71
CA ASP A 2 -21.42 -9.18 -18.71
C ASP A 2 -22.22 -8.39 -17.64
N LEU A 3 -23.55 -8.34 -17.81
CA LEU A 3 -24.45 -7.57 -16.95
C LEU A 3 -24.40 -8.01 -15.49
N ASN A 4 -24.31 -9.32 -15.23
CA ASN A 4 -24.24 -9.85 -13.86
C ASN A 4 -22.96 -9.37 -13.17
N THR A 5 -21.80 -9.47 -13.83
CA THR A 5 -20.55 -8.93 -13.26
C THR A 5 -20.65 -7.42 -12.98
N LYS A 6 -21.23 -6.62 -13.89
CA LYS A 6 -21.44 -5.17 -13.64
C LYS A 6 -22.30 -4.92 -12.39
N GLN A 7 -23.35 -5.71 -12.19
CA GLN A 7 -24.21 -5.62 -11.00
C GLN A 7 -23.49 -6.04 -9.71
N GLN A 8 -22.68 -7.10 -9.75
CA GLN A 8 -21.92 -7.54 -8.58
C GLN A 8 -20.87 -6.51 -8.17
N ILE A 9 -20.19 -5.89 -9.15
CA ILE A 9 -19.26 -4.78 -8.90
C ILE A 9 -20.00 -3.59 -8.26
N ALA A 10 -21.18 -3.22 -8.77
CA ALA A 10 -21.98 -2.15 -8.17
C ALA A 10 -22.35 -2.45 -6.70
N LYS A 11 -22.82 -3.67 -6.41
CA LYS A 11 -23.14 -4.12 -5.04
C LYS A 11 -21.91 -4.11 -4.12
N ALA A 12 -20.78 -4.63 -4.59
CA ALA A 12 -19.52 -4.64 -3.85
C ALA A 12 -19.03 -3.22 -3.57
N THR A 13 -19.17 -2.32 -4.55
CA THR A 13 -18.83 -0.90 -4.41
C THR A 13 -19.71 -0.22 -3.37
N GLN A 14 -21.03 -0.43 -3.41
CA GLN A 14 -21.95 0.12 -2.41
C GLN A 14 -21.58 -0.35 -1.01
N LYS A 15 -21.37 -1.67 -0.84
CA LYS A 15 -20.95 -2.25 0.43
C LYS A 15 -19.64 -1.63 0.94
N TYR A 16 -18.67 -1.41 0.05
CA TYR A 16 -17.39 -0.79 0.40
C TYR A 16 -17.56 0.67 0.83
N ILE A 17 -18.40 1.43 0.12
CA ILE A 17 -18.76 2.82 0.48
C ILE A 17 -19.37 2.86 1.88
N ASP A 18 -20.34 2.01 2.16
CA ASP A 18 -21.05 2.00 3.44
C ASP A 18 -20.13 1.59 4.60
N THR A 19 -19.35 0.52 4.40
CA THR A 19 -18.42 -0.03 5.40
C THR A 19 -17.38 1.00 5.84
N HIS A 20 -16.90 1.83 4.91
CA HIS A 20 -15.87 2.83 5.18
C HIS A 20 -16.40 4.27 5.24
N SER A 21 -17.74 4.44 5.26
CA SER A 21 -18.43 5.75 5.30
C SER A 21 -17.88 6.74 4.26
N LEU A 22 -17.72 6.28 3.03
CA LEU A 22 -17.13 7.07 1.94
C LEU A 22 -18.12 8.03 1.32
N THR A 23 -17.66 9.23 0.98
CA THR A 23 -18.42 10.13 0.13
C THR A 23 -18.18 9.79 -1.35
N TYR A 24 -19.06 10.24 -2.25
CA TYR A 24 -18.81 10.11 -3.69
C TYR A 24 -17.54 10.84 -4.14
N SER A 25 -17.16 11.91 -3.44
CA SER A 25 -15.90 12.61 -3.67
C SER A 25 -14.70 11.74 -3.28
N ASP A 26 -14.81 10.94 -2.21
CA ASP A 26 -13.77 9.96 -1.84
C ASP A 26 -13.63 8.88 -2.91
N VAL A 27 -14.74 8.35 -3.41
CA VAL A 27 -14.72 7.34 -4.48
C VAL A 27 -14.10 7.90 -5.76
N ASN A 28 -14.43 9.14 -6.13
CA ASN A 28 -13.79 9.81 -7.25
C ASN A 28 -12.28 9.96 -7.04
N ARG A 29 -11.84 10.37 -5.84
CA ARG A 29 -10.42 10.48 -5.51
C ARG A 29 -9.70 9.13 -5.59
N LEU A 30 -10.32 8.08 -5.06
CA LEU A 30 -9.73 6.74 -4.92
C LEU A 30 -9.71 5.96 -6.24
N ALA A 31 -10.81 5.97 -6.99
CA ALA A 31 -10.98 5.17 -8.20
C ALA A 31 -10.90 5.99 -9.50
N GLY A 32 -10.95 7.32 -9.44
CA GLY A 32 -10.96 8.17 -10.65
C GLY A 32 -12.27 8.11 -11.43
N VAL A 33 -13.35 7.62 -10.82
CA VAL A 33 -14.65 7.45 -11.47
C VAL A 33 -15.46 8.76 -11.33
N PRO A 34 -15.92 9.37 -12.43
CA PRO A 34 -16.80 10.54 -12.39
C PRO A 34 -18.05 10.30 -11.55
N LYS A 35 -18.51 11.34 -10.86
CA LYS A 35 -19.63 11.25 -9.92
C LYS A 35 -20.92 10.80 -10.62
N GLU A 36 -21.14 11.28 -11.85
CA GLU A 36 -22.32 10.95 -12.66
C GLU A 36 -22.37 9.45 -12.96
N TYR A 37 -21.25 8.87 -13.38
CA TYR A 37 -21.16 7.44 -13.65
C TYR A 37 -21.29 6.61 -12.38
N LEU A 38 -20.67 7.05 -11.27
CA LEU A 38 -20.82 6.35 -9.99
C LEU A 38 -22.29 6.28 -9.55
N VAL A 39 -23.02 7.40 -9.62
CA VAL A 39 -24.45 7.44 -9.24
C VAL A 39 -25.28 6.50 -10.11
N SER A 40 -25.08 6.49 -11.42
CA SER A 40 -25.79 5.58 -12.32
C SER A 40 -25.44 4.12 -12.03
N ILE A 41 -24.16 3.79 -11.87
CA ILE A 41 -23.69 2.42 -11.59
C ILE A 41 -24.30 1.89 -10.28
N LEU A 42 -24.30 2.68 -9.21
CA LEU A 42 -24.87 2.27 -7.91
C LEU A 42 -26.39 2.07 -7.96
N LYS A 43 -27.09 2.78 -8.86
CA LYS A 43 -28.53 2.57 -9.14
C LYS A 43 -28.81 1.38 -10.07
N GLY A 44 -27.78 0.69 -10.55
CA GLY A 44 -27.93 -0.39 -11.53
C GLY A 44 -28.18 0.09 -12.97
N VAL A 45 -27.96 1.38 -13.25
CA VAL A 45 -28.08 1.97 -14.58
C VAL A 45 -26.69 2.07 -15.19
N PHE A 46 -26.42 1.28 -16.23
CA PHE A 46 -25.09 1.18 -16.85
C PHE A 46 -24.94 2.00 -18.13
N THR A 47 -25.81 2.97 -18.32
CA THR A 47 -25.85 3.86 -19.47
C THR A 47 -25.84 5.33 -19.05
N TYR A 48 -25.52 6.22 -19.99
CA TYR A 48 -25.58 7.67 -19.81
C TYR A 48 -26.26 8.34 -21.01
N ASN A 49 -26.85 9.51 -20.79
CA ASN A 49 -27.48 10.29 -21.85
C ASN A 49 -26.40 11.03 -22.66
N ALA A 50 -26.29 10.73 -23.96
CA ALA A 50 -25.33 11.33 -24.88
C ALA A 50 -25.91 12.51 -25.69
N GLY A 51 -27.14 12.95 -25.36
CA GLY A 51 -27.88 13.99 -26.07
C GLY A 51 -28.60 13.48 -27.32
N LYS A 52 -29.60 14.25 -27.80
CA LYS A 52 -30.44 13.92 -28.98
C LYS A 52 -31.02 12.50 -28.93
N ASP A 53 -31.59 12.11 -27.79
CA ASP A 53 -32.17 10.78 -27.53
C ASP A 53 -31.21 9.58 -27.70
N LYS A 54 -29.89 9.84 -27.74
CA LYS A 54 -28.88 8.78 -27.80
C LYS A 54 -28.45 8.39 -26.39
N VAL A 55 -28.40 7.08 -26.17
CA VAL A 55 -27.91 6.48 -24.94
C VAL A 55 -26.55 5.86 -25.22
N GLY A 56 -25.55 6.24 -24.42
CA GLY A 56 -24.21 5.64 -24.44
C GLY A 56 -24.04 4.64 -23.30
N GLU A 57 -23.18 3.64 -23.48
CA GLU A 57 -22.81 2.73 -22.38
C GLU A 57 -21.68 3.31 -21.53
N ILE A 58 -21.76 3.12 -20.21
CA ILE A 58 -20.68 3.52 -19.32
C ILE A 58 -19.44 2.65 -19.62
N PRO A 59 -18.26 3.25 -19.91
CA PRO A 59 -17.07 2.50 -20.27
C PRO A 59 -16.63 1.46 -19.23
N GLU A 60 -16.24 0.26 -19.70
CA GLU A 60 -15.84 -0.86 -18.83
C GLU A 60 -14.69 -0.53 -17.88
N LYS A 61 -13.80 0.39 -18.28
CA LYS A 61 -12.69 0.87 -17.43
C LYS A 61 -13.16 1.33 -16.05
N TYR A 62 -14.33 1.97 -15.95
CA TYR A 62 -14.84 2.45 -14.66
C TYR A 62 -15.29 1.31 -13.76
N PHE A 63 -15.86 0.25 -14.33
CA PHE A 63 -16.20 -0.95 -13.55
C PHE A 63 -14.94 -1.64 -13.04
N SER A 64 -13.89 -1.76 -13.86
CA SER A 64 -12.60 -2.32 -13.43
C SER A 64 -11.94 -1.49 -12.32
N LEU A 65 -12.03 -0.15 -12.39
CA LEU A 65 -11.53 0.75 -11.34
C LEU A 65 -12.30 0.57 -10.02
N LEU A 66 -13.63 0.46 -10.08
CA LEU A 66 -14.47 0.22 -8.89
C LEU A 66 -14.23 -1.17 -8.30
N ALA A 67 -14.13 -2.19 -9.15
CA ALA A 67 -13.81 -3.56 -8.72
C ALA A 67 -12.46 -3.59 -7.99
N THR A 68 -11.46 -2.90 -8.52
CA THR A 68 -10.14 -2.79 -7.91
C THR A 68 -10.21 -2.08 -6.54
N MET A 69 -10.94 -0.97 -6.46
CA MET A 69 -11.14 -0.22 -5.20
C MET A 69 -11.83 -1.08 -4.13
N ALA A 70 -12.87 -1.81 -4.51
CA ALA A 70 -13.66 -2.65 -3.60
C ALA A 70 -13.04 -4.04 -3.33
N ASP A 71 -11.83 -4.31 -3.83
CA ASP A 71 -11.18 -5.64 -3.82
C ASP A 71 -12.06 -6.77 -4.40
N TYR A 72 -12.94 -6.44 -5.34
CA TYR A 72 -13.82 -7.39 -6.00
C TYR A 72 -13.07 -8.11 -7.13
N SER A 73 -12.97 -9.43 -7.03
CA SER A 73 -12.41 -10.28 -8.07
C SER A 73 -13.12 -11.64 -8.07
N ASN A 74 -13.51 -12.10 -9.26
CA ASN A 74 -14.03 -13.45 -9.47
C ASN A 74 -12.90 -14.49 -9.61
N LYS A 75 -11.63 -14.08 -9.58
CA LYS A 75 -10.49 -14.98 -9.71
C LYS A 75 -10.17 -15.62 -8.37
N LYS A 76 -9.87 -16.92 -8.40
CA LYS A 76 -9.34 -17.66 -7.25
C LYS A 76 -8.05 -17.00 -6.75
N LYS A 77 -7.96 -16.77 -5.44
CA LYS A 77 -6.74 -16.28 -4.78
C LYS A 77 -5.90 -17.49 -4.37
N TYR A 78 -4.64 -17.52 -4.82
CA TYR A 78 -3.66 -18.57 -4.53
C TYR A 78 -2.70 -18.20 -3.40
N TRP A 79 -2.77 -16.95 -2.94
CA TRP A 79 -1.99 -16.44 -1.83
C TRP A 79 -2.92 -15.87 -0.78
N HIS A 80 -2.84 -16.41 0.43
CA HIS A 80 -3.66 -15.99 1.55
C HIS A 80 -2.84 -15.16 2.52
N ILE A 81 -3.45 -14.09 3.03
CA ILE A 81 -2.83 -13.22 4.02
C ILE A 81 -2.70 -14.00 5.32
N ARG A 82 -1.49 -14.03 5.89
CA ARG A 82 -1.21 -14.58 7.21
C ARG A 82 -0.88 -13.45 8.18
N GLN A 83 -1.35 -13.56 9.42
CA GLN A 83 -1.09 -12.57 10.47
C GLN A 83 0.33 -12.72 11.02
N THR A 84 1.31 -12.31 10.22
CA THR A 84 2.71 -12.34 10.65
C THR A 84 2.97 -11.31 11.75
N THR A 85 4.03 -11.53 12.54
CA THR A 85 4.42 -10.57 13.57
C THR A 85 4.69 -9.18 13.01
N GLN A 86 5.33 -9.09 11.84
CA GLN A 86 5.62 -7.81 11.17
C GLN A 86 4.34 -7.10 10.72
N MET A 87 3.35 -7.85 10.23
CA MET A 87 2.05 -7.29 9.86
C MET A 87 1.35 -6.71 11.09
N LEU A 88 1.26 -7.47 12.18
CA LEU A 88 0.61 -7.03 13.42
C LEU A 88 1.29 -5.78 13.99
N GLN A 89 2.62 -5.77 14.09
CA GLN A 89 3.38 -4.60 14.55
C GLN A 89 3.17 -3.38 13.64
N THR A 90 3.20 -3.56 12.32
CA THR A 90 3.03 -2.45 11.37
C THR A 90 1.62 -1.86 11.48
N LEU A 91 0.59 -2.70 11.60
CA LEU A 91 -0.79 -2.25 11.79
C LEU A 91 -0.96 -1.48 13.11
N GLU A 92 -0.38 -1.99 14.20
CA GLU A 92 -0.41 -1.32 15.52
C GLU A 92 0.26 0.06 15.45
N ILE A 93 1.45 0.14 14.85
CA ILE A 93 2.18 1.41 14.71
C ILE A 93 1.41 2.41 13.84
N LEU A 94 0.83 1.97 12.72
CA LEU A 94 0.04 2.82 11.84
C LEU A 94 -1.26 3.29 12.52
N GLN A 95 -1.90 2.42 13.31
CA GLN A 95 -3.08 2.77 14.09
C GLN A 95 -2.76 3.79 15.17
N ASP A 96 -1.70 3.57 15.97
CA ASP A 96 -1.20 4.52 16.97
C ASP A 96 -0.85 5.87 16.33
N ALA A 97 -0.12 5.84 15.21
CA ALA A 97 0.23 7.05 14.46
C ALA A 97 -1.01 7.85 14.08
N ARG A 98 -1.98 7.17 13.46
CA ARG A 98 -3.25 7.77 13.02
C ARG A 98 -4.06 8.33 14.18
N ASP A 99 -4.21 7.59 15.26
CA ASP A 99 -5.07 7.98 16.37
C ASP A 99 -4.50 9.16 17.17
N ASN A 100 -3.17 9.23 17.27
CA ASN A 100 -2.48 10.25 18.06
C ASN A 100 -1.88 11.38 17.20
N SER A 101 -2.01 11.32 15.86
CA SER A 101 -1.42 12.30 14.92
C SER A 101 0.09 12.47 15.12
N VAL A 102 0.80 11.37 15.37
CA VAL A 102 2.24 11.35 15.70
C VAL A 102 3.08 10.86 14.53
N THR A 103 4.31 11.37 14.44
CA THR A 103 5.26 10.91 13.41
C THR A 103 5.94 9.60 13.83
N ARG A 104 6.05 8.66 12.88
CA ARG A 104 6.70 7.36 13.08
C ARG A 104 7.66 7.04 11.94
N VAL A 105 8.69 6.28 12.24
CA VAL A 105 9.61 5.71 11.25
C VAL A 105 9.65 4.21 11.46
N ILE A 106 9.10 3.44 10.52
CA ILE A 106 9.03 1.98 10.57
C ILE A 106 10.21 1.42 9.79
N ILE A 107 11.04 0.64 10.46
CA ILE A 107 12.20 -0.03 9.88
C ILE A 107 11.96 -1.54 9.89
N GLY A 108 12.08 -2.18 8.74
CA GLY A 108 12.01 -3.63 8.64
C GLY A 108 12.73 -4.18 7.42
N GLU A 109 13.04 -5.47 7.46
CA GLU A 109 13.74 -6.19 6.39
C GLU A 109 12.99 -6.14 5.05
N THR A 110 13.73 -6.34 3.96
CA THR A 110 13.16 -6.52 2.62
C THR A 110 12.29 -7.77 2.59
N GLY A 111 11.14 -7.69 1.91
CA GLY A 111 10.20 -8.80 1.78
C GLY A 111 9.46 -9.19 3.09
N CYS A 112 9.55 -8.40 4.17
CA CYS A 112 8.83 -8.68 5.41
C CYS A 112 7.33 -8.29 5.40
N GLY A 113 6.85 -7.72 4.29
CA GLY A 113 5.43 -7.38 4.10
C GLY A 113 5.03 -5.95 4.48
N LYS A 114 5.98 -5.01 4.60
CA LYS A 114 5.70 -3.59 4.94
C LYS A 114 4.68 -2.95 3.99
N SER A 115 4.99 -2.93 2.69
CA SER A 115 4.14 -2.33 1.64
C SER A 115 2.79 -3.07 1.52
N HIS A 116 2.80 -4.39 1.67
CA HIS A 116 1.56 -5.18 1.68
C HIS A 116 0.67 -4.78 2.85
N THR A 117 1.23 -4.68 4.06
CA THR A 117 0.50 -4.29 5.26
C THR A 117 -0.01 -2.84 5.18
N LEU A 118 0.80 -1.92 4.63
CA LEU A 118 0.38 -0.55 4.36
C LEU A 118 -0.83 -0.51 3.41
N ASN A 119 -0.84 -1.33 2.37
CA ASN A 119 -1.98 -1.42 1.45
C ASN A 119 -3.23 -1.97 2.14
N LEU A 120 -3.10 -2.95 3.03
CA LEU A 120 -4.22 -3.44 3.84
C LEU A 120 -4.77 -2.34 4.78
N PHE A 121 -3.89 -1.61 5.44
CA PHE A 121 -4.27 -0.48 6.29
C PHE A 121 -4.98 0.61 5.49
N LYS A 122 -4.47 0.93 4.29
CA LYS A 122 -5.11 1.87 3.36
C LYS A 122 -6.50 1.40 2.93
N LYS A 123 -6.69 0.12 2.61
CA LYS A 123 -8.01 -0.44 2.27
C LYS A 123 -9.01 -0.34 3.42
N LYS A 124 -8.53 -0.42 4.67
CA LYS A 124 -9.34 -0.26 5.88
C LYS A 124 -9.71 1.21 6.17
N HIS A 125 -8.82 2.14 5.81
CA HIS A 125 -8.98 3.59 6.05
C HIS A 125 -8.76 4.43 4.77
N PRO A 126 -9.51 4.18 3.68
CA PRO A 126 -9.19 4.73 2.35
C PRO A 126 -9.49 6.24 2.24
N ALA A 127 -10.34 6.76 3.12
CA ALA A 127 -10.66 8.17 3.25
C ALA A 127 -9.52 9.01 3.87
N GLU A 128 -8.55 8.36 4.51
CA GLU A 128 -7.64 9.00 5.47
C GLU A 128 -6.16 8.65 5.22
N VAL A 129 -5.88 7.50 4.61
CA VAL A 129 -4.51 7.02 4.37
C VAL A 129 -4.04 7.42 2.97
N PHE A 130 -3.03 8.28 2.92
CA PHE A 130 -2.37 8.75 1.71
C PHE A 130 -0.97 8.15 1.63
N THR A 131 -0.71 7.34 0.60
CA THR A 131 0.52 6.55 0.47
C THR A 131 1.34 7.00 -0.73
N ILE A 132 2.64 7.21 -0.54
CA ILE A 132 3.59 7.63 -1.56
C ILE A 132 4.75 6.65 -1.60
N VAL A 133 4.95 5.96 -2.71
CA VAL A 133 6.14 5.11 -2.92
C VAL A 133 7.26 5.99 -3.48
N VAL A 134 8.38 6.04 -2.76
CA VAL A 134 9.59 6.77 -3.15
C VAL A 134 10.40 5.91 -4.12
N GLY A 135 10.68 6.43 -5.30
CA GLY A 135 11.58 5.82 -6.29
C GLY A 135 13.00 6.35 -6.16
N SER A 136 14.00 5.57 -6.60
CA SER A 136 15.42 5.97 -6.59
C SER A 136 15.69 7.29 -7.32
N GLU A 137 14.97 7.51 -8.43
CA GLU A 137 15.14 8.69 -9.27
C GLU A 137 14.34 9.90 -8.77
N ASP A 138 13.40 9.72 -7.85
CA ASP A 138 12.52 10.80 -7.39
C ASP A 138 13.34 11.96 -6.83
N THR A 139 13.03 13.15 -7.33
CA THR A 139 13.44 14.41 -6.71
C THR A 139 12.38 14.85 -5.70
N LEU A 140 12.69 15.90 -4.92
CA LEU A 140 11.68 16.54 -4.08
C LEU A 140 10.46 17.02 -4.90
N ASN A 141 10.65 17.47 -6.14
CA ASN A 141 9.52 17.90 -6.98
C ASN A 141 8.61 16.73 -7.34
N ASP A 142 9.18 15.56 -7.63
CA ASP A 142 8.43 14.36 -8.00
C ASP A 142 7.66 13.82 -6.80
N LEU A 143 8.27 13.83 -5.61
CA LEU A 143 7.57 13.47 -4.37
C LEU A 143 6.41 14.42 -4.08
N LEU A 144 6.60 15.73 -4.19
CA LEU A 144 5.51 16.70 -4.02
C LEU A 144 4.41 16.51 -5.08
N TYR A 145 4.78 16.19 -6.33
CA TYR A 145 3.81 15.85 -7.37
C TYR A 145 2.98 14.61 -7.01
N LYS A 146 3.62 13.55 -6.52
CA LYS A 146 2.94 12.33 -6.05
C LYS A 146 1.99 12.62 -4.89
N VAL A 147 2.42 13.42 -3.90
CA VAL A 147 1.58 13.81 -2.76
C VAL A 147 0.38 14.63 -3.22
N CYS A 148 0.59 15.64 -4.06
CA CYS A 148 -0.50 16.44 -4.64
C CYS A 148 -1.51 15.55 -5.38
N THR A 149 -1.02 14.58 -6.17
CA THR A 149 -1.85 13.66 -6.94
C THR A 149 -2.68 12.74 -6.04
N ALA A 150 -2.08 12.21 -4.97
CA ALA A 150 -2.77 11.36 -3.99
C ALA A 150 -3.89 12.11 -3.25
N LEU A 151 -3.68 13.40 -2.96
CA LEU A 151 -4.66 14.28 -2.32
C LEU A 151 -5.64 14.93 -3.31
N LYS A 152 -5.40 14.80 -4.62
CA LYS A 152 -6.13 15.51 -5.70
C LYS A 152 -6.13 17.04 -5.53
N VAL A 153 -5.00 17.59 -5.07
CA VAL A 153 -4.79 19.04 -4.99
C VAL A 153 -3.99 19.56 -6.20
N PRO A 154 -4.14 20.84 -6.59
CA PRO A 154 -3.44 21.40 -7.74
C PRO A 154 -1.91 21.29 -7.64
N VAL A 155 -1.25 20.89 -8.72
CA VAL A 155 0.22 20.70 -8.77
C VAL A 155 0.98 21.97 -9.21
N LYS A 156 0.36 23.14 -9.10
CA LYS A 156 0.92 24.41 -9.58
C LYS A 156 1.75 25.12 -8.50
N GLY A 157 2.62 26.03 -8.94
CA GLY A 157 3.41 26.89 -8.05
C GLY A 157 4.72 26.28 -7.55
N SER A 158 5.37 27.00 -6.63
CA SER A 158 6.67 26.61 -6.05
C SER A 158 6.55 25.42 -5.08
N ARG A 159 7.68 24.80 -4.74
CA ARG A 159 7.76 23.70 -3.75
C ARG A 159 7.07 24.08 -2.43
N SER A 160 7.38 25.27 -1.91
CA SER A 160 6.78 25.77 -0.67
C SER A 160 5.27 26.00 -0.81
N SER A 161 4.78 26.44 -1.98
CA SER A 161 3.35 26.56 -2.24
C SER A 161 2.65 25.20 -2.22
N LYS A 162 3.27 24.17 -2.82
CA LYS A 162 2.74 22.80 -2.80
C LYS A 162 2.67 22.24 -1.38
N ILE A 163 3.73 22.40 -0.59
CA ILE A 163 3.76 21.96 0.83
C ILE A 163 2.63 22.63 1.62
N ARG A 164 2.40 23.94 1.45
CA ARG A 164 1.29 24.64 2.10
C ARG A 164 -0.07 24.13 1.66
N GLU A 165 -0.27 23.90 0.35
CA GLU A 165 -1.54 23.38 -0.19
C GLU A 165 -1.85 21.97 0.33
N ILE A 166 -0.85 21.08 0.28
CA ILE A 166 -0.92 19.73 0.84
C ILE A 166 -1.29 19.81 2.33
N SER A 167 -0.62 20.68 3.09
CA SER A 167 -0.85 20.81 4.53
C SER A 167 -2.25 21.31 4.84
N ARG A 168 -2.75 22.32 4.09
CA ARG A 168 -4.12 22.82 4.23
C ARG A 168 -5.16 21.75 3.93
N SER A 169 -4.94 20.95 2.89
CA SER A 169 -5.85 19.85 2.51
C SER A 169 -5.93 18.79 3.61
N LEU A 170 -4.79 18.38 4.19
CA LEU A 170 -4.74 17.43 5.29
C LEU A 170 -5.38 18.01 6.57
N GLU A 171 -5.14 19.28 6.88
CA GLU A 171 -5.78 19.97 8.01
C GLU A 171 -7.30 20.04 7.85
N ALA A 172 -7.80 20.34 6.65
CA ALA A 172 -9.24 20.33 6.37
C ALA A 172 -9.88 18.97 6.62
N LEU A 173 -9.20 17.86 6.28
CA LEU A 173 -9.67 16.51 6.62
C LEU A 173 -9.78 16.32 8.14
N ARG A 174 -8.77 16.77 8.88
CA ARG A 174 -8.77 16.69 10.35
C ARG A 174 -9.90 17.49 10.98
N LEU A 175 -10.15 18.70 10.48
CA LEU A 175 -11.25 19.56 10.94
C LEU A 175 -12.63 18.94 10.65
N ASN A 176 -12.74 18.18 9.57
CA ASN A 176 -13.93 17.39 9.24
C ASN A 176 -14.03 16.06 10.01
N GLY A 177 -13.32 15.93 11.14
CA GLY A 177 -13.39 14.78 12.04
C GLY A 177 -12.61 13.54 11.60
N ARG A 178 -11.86 13.61 10.48
CA ARG A 178 -11.02 12.49 10.02
C ARG A 178 -9.66 12.48 10.73
N LYS A 179 -8.95 11.35 10.62
CA LYS A 179 -7.60 11.17 11.14
C LYS A 179 -6.62 10.93 9.99
N PRO A 180 -6.21 11.97 9.25
CA PRO A 180 -5.38 11.81 8.06
C PRO A 180 -3.97 11.30 8.43
N ILE A 181 -3.43 10.44 7.57
CA ILE A 181 -2.08 9.93 7.66
C ILE A 181 -1.39 9.99 6.29
N LEU A 182 -0.22 10.62 6.26
CA LEU A 182 0.66 10.67 5.10
C LEU A 182 1.80 9.67 5.29
N VAL A 183 1.79 8.60 4.50
CA VAL A 183 2.79 7.54 4.55
C VAL A 183 3.70 7.60 3.34
N PHE A 184 5.00 7.62 3.56
CA PHE A 184 6.02 7.42 2.54
C PHE A 184 6.60 6.02 2.70
N ASP A 185 6.57 5.24 1.62
CA ASP A 185 7.13 3.88 1.55
C ASP A 185 8.39 3.88 0.69
N GLU A 186 9.29 2.90 0.91
CA GLU A 186 10.61 2.82 0.27
C GLU A 186 11.50 4.06 0.53
N CYS A 187 11.43 4.59 1.76
CA CYS A 187 12.09 5.85 2.11
C CYS A 187 13.63 5.80 2.07
N GLU A 188 14.26 4.62 2.02
CA GLU A 188 15.70 4.48 1.76
C GLU A 188 16.16 5.23 0.50
N TYR A 189 15.27 5.41 -0.48
CA TYR A 189 15.54 6.17 -1.71
C TYR A 189 15.38 7.69 -1.55
N MET A 190 14.93 8.19 -0.40
CA MET A 190 14.78 9.63 -0.21
C MET A 190 16.12 10.36 -0.24
N LYS A 191 16.24 11.29 -1.19
CA LYS A 191 17.37 12.23 -1.29
C LYS A 191 17.36 13.22 -0.10
N PRO A 192 18.52 13.81 0.28
CA PRO A 192 18.61 14.71 1.44
C PRO A 192 17.61 15.88 1.41
N ALA A 193 17.32 16.44 0.24
CA ALA A 193 16.33 17.50 0.08
C ALA A 193 14.90 17.03 0.40
N ALA A 194 14.56 15.79 0.05
CA ALA A 194 13.27 15.18 0.39
C ALA A 194 13.15 14.95 1.89
N LEU A 195 14.19 14.37 2.53
CA LEU A 195 14.24 14.21 3.98
C LEU A 195 14.07 15.56 4.71
N CYS A 196 14.79 16.60 4.25
CA CYS A 196 14.65 17.95 4.80
C CYS A 196 13.21 18.48 4.71
N SER A 197 12.50 18.22 3.59
CA SER A 197 11.10 18.64 3.44
C SER A 197 10.14 17.95 4.42
N ILE A 198 10.48 16.76 4.94
CA ILE A 198 9.68 16.09 5.97
C ILE A 198 9.64 16.92 7.26
N LYS A 199 10.71 17.66 7.59
CA LYS A 199 10.70 18.60 8.72
C LYS A 199 9.69 19.72 8.49
N GLU A 200 9.59 20.23 7.25
CA GLU A 200 8.58 21.25 6.93
C GLU A 200 7.17 20.70 7.07
N PHE A 201 6.90 19.51 6.52
CA PHE A 201 5.62 18.83 6.71
C PHE A 201 5.29 18.61 8.18
N TYR A 202 6.25 18.13 8.97
CA TYR A 202 6.06 17.93 10.41
C TYR A 202 5.58 19.20 11.09
N ASP A 203 6.22 20.34 10.84
CA ASP A 203 5.88 21.59 11.51
C ASP A 203 4.50 22.11 11.12
N TYR A 204 4.08 21.93 9.86
CA TYR A 204 2.72 22.31 9.42
C TYR A 204 1.64 21.36 9.92
N LEU A 205 1.97 20.08 10.11
CA LEU A 205 1.02 18.99 10.35
C LEU A 205 1.02 18.48 11.80
N ASP A 206 1.85 19.03 12.68
CA ASP A 206 1.91 18.63 14.09
C ASP A 206 0.52 18.62 14.72
N LYS A 207 0.13 17.47 15.31
CA LYS A 207 -1.20 17.19 15.90
C LYS A 207 -2.39 17.25 14.93
N LYS A 208 -2.16 17.48 13.63
CA LYS A 208 -3.19 17.58 12.59
C LYS A 208 -3.21 16.36 11.67
N CYS A 209 -2.04 15.82 11.32
CA CYS A 209 -1.88 14.67 10.45
C CYS A 209 -0.64 13.89 10.88
N SER A 210 -0.74 12.57 10.97
CA SER A 210 0.43 11.73 11.21
C SER A 210 1.27 11.57 9.94
N ILE A 211 2.59 11.61 10.10
CA ILE A 211 3.54 11.29 9.03
C ILE A 211 4.22 9.97 9.37
N THR A 212 4.21 9.01 8.45
CA THR A 212 4.93 7.75 8.64
C THR A 212 5.93 7.55 7.52
N LEU A 213 7.19 7.34 7.88
CA LEU A 213 8.23 6.91 6.95
C LEU A 213 8.43 5.40 7.11
N ILE A 214 8.41 4.66 6.02
CA ILE A 214 8.64 3.22 6.00
C ILE A 214 9.85 2.94 5.12
N GLY A 215 10.77 2.12 5.61
CA GLY A 215 11.93 1.69 4.83
C GLY A 215 12.71 0.56 5.49
N THR A 216 13.89 0.29 4.93
CA THR A 216 14.87 -0.66 5.49
C THR A 216 15.85 0.01 6.45
N GLU A 217 16.78 -0.75 7.04
CA GLU A 217 17.84 -0.19 7.91
C GLU A 217 18.69 0.86 7.16
N GLN A 218 18.75 0.81 5.82
CA GLN A 218 19.43 1.80 5.00
C GLN A 218 18.87 3.22 5.19
N LEU A 219 17.55 3.37 5.38
CA LEU A 219 16.94 4.66 5.69
C LEU A 219 17.53 5.26 6.97
N LYS A 220 17.57 4.47 8.04
CA LYS A 220 18.08 4.90 9.34
C LYS A 220 19.57 5.25 9.24
N GLN A 221 20.37 4.39 8.64
CA GLN A 221 21.80 4.63 8.42
C GLN A 221 22.06 5.90 7.60
N ASN A 222 21.26 6.15 6.55
CA ASN A 222 21.38 7.36 5.74
C ASN A 222 21.05 8.62 6.56
N ILE A 223 19.95 8.62 7.31
CA ILE A 223 19.58 9.74 8.19
C ILE A 223 20.69 10.01 9.23
N GLU A 224 21.22 8.96 9.87
CA GLU A 224 22.30 9.09 10.86
C GLU A 224 23.59 9.62 10.23
N ARG A 225 23.98 9.11 9.05
CA ARG A 225 25.15 9.58 8.30
C ARG A 225 25.02 11.07 7.95
N LEU A 226 23.85 11.49 7.45
CA LEU A 226 23.59 12.88 7.10
C LEU A 226 23.59 13.79 8.34
N ARG A 227 23.03 13.31 9.45
CA ARG A 227 23.06 14.02 10.75
C ARG A 227 24.50 14.21 11.24
N ASN A 228 25.32 13.17 11.20
CA ASN A 228 26.70 13.22 11.69
C ASN A 228 27.58 14.18 10.88
N ARG A 229 27.20 14.48 9.63
CA ARG A 229 27.86 15.48 8.77
C ARG A 229 27.22 16.88 8.86
N ASP A 230 26.30 17.09 9.80
CA ASP A 230 25.53 18.33 9.95
C ASP A 230 24.85 18.80 8.66
N ALA A 231 24.34 17.84 7.87
CA ALA A 231 23.64 18.17 6.63
C ALA A 231 22.42 19.07 6.92
N LYS A 232 22.31 20.18 6.18
CA LYS A 232 21.29 21.21 6.38
C LYS A 232 19.89 20.63 6.53
N GLY A 233 19.25 20.90 7.67
CA GLY A 233 17.87 20.49 7.98
C GLY A 233 17.72 19.09 8.60
N ILE A 234 18.74 18.24 8.49
CA ILE A 234 18.68 16.84 8.96
C ILE A 234 18.76 16.73 10.49
N PRO A 235 19.62 17.46 11.23
CA PRO A 235 19.57 17.44 12.69
C PRO A 235 18.20 17.86 13.25
N GLN A 236 17.56 18.84 12.59
CA GLN A 236 16.23 19.34 12.97
C GLN A 236 15.14 18.29 12.70
N LEU A 237 15.22 17.59 11.57
CA LEU A 237 14.37 16.43 11.30
C LEU A 237 14.60 15.33 12.34
N TYR A 238 15.87 14.94 12.56
CA TYR A 238 16.22 13.84 13.45
C TYR A 238 15.69 14.05 14.86
N ARG A 239 15.77 15.27 15.40
CA ARG A 239 15.19 15.60 16.71
C ARG A 239 13.68 15.27 16.80
N ARG A 240 12.93 15.47 15.72
CA ARG A 240 11.47 15.21 15.66
C ARG A 240 11.14 13.72 15.55
N ILE A 241 12.02 12.93 14.94
CA ILE A 241 11.76 11.50 14.66
C ILE A 241 12.56 10.54 15.55
N LYS A 242 13.53 11.02 16.34
CA LYS A 242 14.46 10.20 17.14
C LYS A 242 13.76 9.11 17.97
N PHE A 243 12.67 9.46 18.64
CA PHE A 243 11.90 8.52 19.46
C PHE A 243 10.69 7.92 18.72
N GLY A 244 10.52 8.28 17.46
CA GLY A 244 9.51 7.74 16.54
C GLY A 244 9.98 6.50 15.77
N PHE A 245 11.25 6.12 15.84
CA PHE A 245 11.76 4.89 15.23
C PHE A 245 11.10 3.65 15.86
N ARG A 246 10.66 2.73 15.00
CA ARG A 246 10.06 1.44 15.36
C ARG A 246 10.69 0.37 14.48
N HIS A 247 11.49 -0.50 15.10
CA HIS A 247 12.09 -1.64 14.42
C HIS A 247 11.14 -2.83 14.50
N LEU A 248 10.72 -3.31 13.33
CA LEU A 248 9.95 -4.55 13.22
C LEU A 248 10.83 -5.73 13.62
N ARG A 249 10.22 -6.77 14.18
CA ARG A 249 10.97 -8.00 14.47
C ARG A 249 11.46 -8.65 13.16
N PRO A 250 12.60 -9.35 13.19
CA PRO A 250 13.08 -10.12 12.05
C PRO A 250 12.08 -11.17 11.56
N ILE A 251 12.15 -11.51 10.28
CA ILE A 251 11.31 -12.56 9.69
C ILE A 251 11.67 -13.91 10.33
N ASN A 252 10.67 -14.66 10.78
CA ASN A 252 10.88 -16.04 11.20
C ASN A 252 11.05 -16.93 9.95
N ARG A 253 12.29 -17.36 9.67
CA ARG A 253 12.66 -18.20 8.52
C ARG A 253 12.10 -19.62 8.55
N LYS A 254 11.45 -20.03 9.65
CA LYS A 254 10.63 -21.24 9.64
C LYS A 254 9.34 -21.06 8.85
N PHE A 255 8.93 -19.82 8.61
CA PHE A 255 7.73 -19.45 7.86
C PHE A 255 6.48 -20.20 8.29
N THR A 256 6.39 -20.53 9.59
CA THR A 256 5.41 -21.47 10.12
C THR A 256 4.01 -21.11 9.64
N ASP A 257 3.61 -19.85 9.72
CA ASP A 257 2.27 -19.37 9.34
C ASP A 257 1.89 -19.61 7.87
N PHE A 258 2.88 -19.66 6.96
CA PHE A 258 2.65 -19.90 5.54
C PHE A 258 2.72 -21.38 5.17
N LEU A 259 3.58 -22.14 5.85
CA LEU A 259 3.88 -23.52 5.46
C LEU A 259 2.96 -24.55 6.14
N GLN A 260 2.09 -24.17 7.09
CA GLN A 260 1.28 -25.14 7.86
C GLN A 260 0.49 -26.09 6.96
N GLU A 261 -0.09 -25.57 5.88
CA GLU A 261 -0.95 -26.30 4.95
C GLU A 261 -0.19 -27.20 3.95
N ILE A 262 1.13 -27.02 3.81
CA ILE A 262 1.96 -27.85 2.93
C ILE A 262 2.18 -29.23 3.58
N LYS A 263 1.77 -30.30 2.91
CA LYS A 263 1.90 -31.66 3.46
C LYS A 263 3.32 -32.21 3.37
N ASP A 264 4.01 -31.96 2.27
CA ASP A 264 5.35 -32.49 2.05
C ASP A 264 6.38 -31.82 2.97
N LYS A 265 7.05 -32.65 3.79
CA LYS A 265 8.09 -32.19 4.72
C LYS A 265 9.37 -31.78 4.00
N LYS A 266 9.71 -32.44 2.88
CA LYS A 266 10.92 -32.11 2.12
C LYS A 266 10.80 -30.73 1.50
N LEU A 267 9.65 -30.44 0.88
CA LEU A 267 9.33 -29.12 0.36
C LEU A 267 9.40 -28.03 1.44
N LYS A 268 8.87 -28.29 2.64
CA LYS A 268 8.97 -27.34 3.76
C LYS A 268 10.41 -26.99 4.11
N VAL A 269 11.27 -28.00 4.27
CA VAL A 269 12.69 -27.80 4.59
C VAL A 269 13.39 -27.03 3.49
N TRP A 270 13.15 -27.42 2.23
CA TRP A 270 13.73 -26.77 1.07
C TRP A 270 13.35 -25.29 0.99
N LEU A 271 12.06 -24.95 1.18
CA LEU A 271 11.59 -23.55 1.22
C LEU A 271 12.24 -22.74 2.35
N GLN A 272 12.46 -23.35 3.52
CA GLN A 272 13.11 -22.69 4.65
C GLN A 272 14.60 -22.41 4.41
N GLN A 273 15.26 -23.25 3.62
CA GLN A 273 16.68 -23.11 3.25
C GLN A 273 16.87 -22.12 2.09
N ASN A 274 15.95 -22.10 1.13
CA ASN A 274 16.10 -21.37 -0.13
C ASN A 274 15.37 -20.04 -0.18
N CYS A 275 14.40 -19.78 0.71
CA CYS A 275 13.69 -18.50 0.75
C CYS A 275 14.15 -17.61 1.91
N ALA A 276 14.55 -16.39 1.57
CA ALA A 276 15.01 -15.35 2.45
C ALA A 276 13.94 -14.28 2.72
N ASN A 277 12.65 -14.46 2.38
CA ASN A 277 11.51 -13.61 2.83
C ASN A 277 10.16 -14.13 2.33
N TYR A 278 9.07 -13.46 2.71
CA TYR A 278 7.71 -13.82 2.28
C TYR A 278 7.47 -13.56 0.79
N GLY A 279 8.23 -12.65 0.16
CA GLY A 279 8.17 -12.40 -1.28
C GLY A 279 8.70 -13.59 -2.07
N GLU A 280 9.88 -14.10 -1.72
CA GLU A 280 10.45 -15.29 -2.35
C GLU A 280 9.57 -16.54 -2.16
N LEU A 281 8.98 -16.71 -0.96
CA LEU A 281 7.99 -17.76 -0.76
C LEU A 281 6.78 -17.62 -1.69
N HIS A 282 6.28 -16.41 -1.86
CA HIS A 282 5.17 -16.13 -2.78
C HIS A 282 5.57 -16.49 -4.22
N ASP A 283 6.76 -16.07 -4.64
CA ASP A 283 7.25 -16.27 -6.00
C ASP A 283 7.49 -17.74 -6.34
N VAL A 284 7.81 -18.57 -5.34
CA VAL A 284 7.85 -20.04 -5.49
C VAL A 284 6.44 -20.66 -5.44
N LEU A 285 5.67 -20.38 -4.39
CA LEU A 285 4.45 -21.14 -4.09
C LEU A 285 3.29 -20.81 -5.04
N VAL A 286 3.09 -19.54 -5.40
CA VAL A 286 1.94 -19.14 -6.23
C VAL A 286 1.93 -19.79 -7.61
N PRO A 287 3.02 -19.78 -8.40
CA PRO A 287 3.02 -20.49 -9.68
C PRO A 287 2.88 -22.00 -9.50
N CYS A 288 3.55 -22.60 -8.51
CA CYS A 288 3.49 -24.04 -8.28
C CYS A 288 2.11 -24.52 -7.84
N ILE A 289 1.40 -23.77 -6.99
CA ILE A 289 0.02 -24.12 -6.59
C ILE A 289 -0.92 -24.04 -7.79
N LYS A 290 -0.77 -23.03 -8.65
CA LYS A 290 -1.58 -22.92 -9.89
C LYS A 290 -1.39 -24.12 -10.81
N GLU A 291 -0.14 -24.52 -11.04
CA GLU A 291 0.17 -25.67 -11.90
C GLU A 291 -0.22 -27.00 -11.25
N SER A 292 -0.05 -27.14 -9.94
CA SER A 292 -0.51 -28.30 -9.16
C SER A 292 -2.01 -28.51 -9.32
N GLU A 293 -2.81 -27.45 -9.23
CA GLU A 293 -4.26 -27.53 -9.48
C GLU A 293 -4.60 -27.83 -10.94
N ARG A 294 -3.87 -27.23 -11.90
CA ARG A 294 -4.11 -27.42 -13.33
C ARG A 294 -3.83 -28.85 -13.79
N LEU A 295 -2.81 -29.48 -13.21
CA LEU A 295 -2.35 -30.83 -13.55
C LEU A 295 -2.89 -31.90 -12.59
N GLU A 296 -3.69 -31.50 -11.60
CA GLU A 296 -4.18 -32.38 -10.52
C GLU A 296 -3.05 -33.16 -9.80
N HIS A 297 -1.88 -32.52 -9.70
CA HIS A 297 -0.68 -33.12 -9.10
C HIS A 297 -0.51 -32.64 -7.64
N PRO A 298 -0.09 -33.50 -6.69
CA PRO A 298 0.22 -33.04 -5.33
C PRO A 298 1.36 -32.00 -5.34
N LEU A 299 1.26 -31.00 -4.45
CA LEU A 299 2.33 -30.03 -4.23
C LEU A 299 3.43 -30.65 -3.34
N ASP A 300 4.40 -31.31 -3.98
CA ASP A 300 5.59 -31.87 -3.36
C ASP A 300 6.88 -31.26 -3.93
N LEU A 301 8.01 -31.55 -3.30
CA LEU A 301 9.29 -30.97 -3.71
C LEU A 301 9.67 -31.29 -5.17
N PRO A 302 9.60 -32.55 -5.65
CA PRO A 302 9.93 -32.86 -7.05
C PRO A 302 9.09 -32.05 -8.05
N PHE A 303 7.79 -31.91 -7.80
CA PHE A 303 6.91 -31.11 -8.65
C PHE A 303 7.28 -29.63 -8.64
N VAL A 304 7.57 -29.06 -7.46
CA VAL A 304 7.99 -27.66 -7.34
C VAL A 304 9.28 -27.41 -8.11
N LEU A 305 10.29 -28.26 -7.96
CA LEU A 305 11.56 -28.13 -8.69
C LEU A 305 11.33 -28.20 -10.21
N MET A 306 10.51 -29.15 -10.68
CA MET A 306 10.14 -29.28 -12.09
C MET A 306 9.46 -28.01 -12.62
N VAL A 307 8.47 -27.45 -11.92
CA VAL A 307 7.75 -26.24 -12.34
C VAL A 307 8.68 -25.03 -12.40
N LEU A 308 9.65 -24.94 -11.49
CA LEU A 308 10.64 -23.87 -11.46
C LEU A 308 11.82 -24.09 -12.43
N GLY A 309 11.90 -25.25 -13.08
CA GLY A 309 13.05 -25.62 -13.93
C GLY A 309 14.35 -25.86 -13.15
N LEU A 310 14.24 -26.26 -11.88
CA LEU A 310 15.37 -26.61 -11.01
C LEU A 310 15.61 -28.12 -11.02
N HIS A 311 16.85 -28.55 -10.78
CA HIS A 311 17.24 -29.96 -10.79
C HIS A 311 17.18 -30.58 -9.39
N ASN A 312 17.08 -31.92 -9.31
CA ASN A 312 17.05 -32.62 -8.01
C ASN A 312 18.34 -32.45 -7.19
N GLU A 313 19.45 -32.02 -7.80
CA GLU A 313 20.68 -31.65 -7.09
C GLU A 313 20.50 -30.38 -6.25
N ASP A 314 19.58 -29.50 -6.66
CA ASP A 314 19.20 -28.29 -5.92
C ASP A 314 18.29 -28.60 -4.71
N ALA A 315 17.90 -29.87 -4.51
CA ALA A 315 17.09 -30.34 -3.39
C ALA A 315 17.90 -30.60 -2.10
N ALA A 316 19.23 -30.60 -2.19
CA ALA A 316 20.17 -30.96 -1.13
C ALA A 316 20.58 -29.78 -0.24
#